data_AF-A0A2T0N2W3-F1
#
_entry.id   AF-A0A2T0N2W3-F1
#
_cell.length_a   1.000
_cell.length_b   1.000
_cell.length_c   1.000
_cell.angle_alpha   90.00
_cell.angle_beta   90.00
_cell.angle_gamma   90.00
#
_symmetry.space_group_name_H-M   'P 1'
#
loop_
_entity.id
_entity.type
_entity.pdbx_description
1 polymer ?
#
loop_
_entity_poly.entity_id
_entity_poly.type
_entity_poly.pdbx_seq_one_letter_code
_entity_poly.pdbx_strand_id
1 'polypeptide(L)'
;MSHQSEADRVLRSRGRMCLDHDPDVLRSVLDRVADRWSLILIGLLDDKPMRFTELLRTAPGISRRMLSLTLRSLERDGLVRRVAYPEIPPRVEYEVTAFGRSLSGPVLALARWTADNQNTIRANRHAFDVATGAEDDDLN
;
A
#
# COMPACT_ATOMS: atom_id res chain seq x y z
N MET A 1 -17.82 -6.81 24.28
CA MET A 1 -18.65 -6.54 23.08
C MET A 1 -18.87 -5.04 23.01
N SER A 2 -18.81 -4.46 21.79
CA SER A 2 -19.18 -3.08 21.44
C SER A 2 -18.13 -1.97 21.58
N HIS A 3 -17.13 -1.96 20.68
CA HIS A 3 -16.47 -0.71 20.25
C HIS A 3 -16.22 -0.62 18.73
N GLN A 4 -16.79 -1.53 17.93
CA GLN A 4 -16.62 -1.57 16.46
C GLN A 4 -17.67 -0.75 15.67
N SER A 5 -18.61 -0.06 16.35
CA SER A 5 -19.91 0.36 15.78
C SER A 5 -19.91 1.72 15.05
N GLU A 6 -18.90 2.57 15.25
CA GLU A 6 -19.00 3.99 14.84
C GLU A 6 -18.37 4.28 13.47
N ALA A 7 -17.23 3.67 13.16
CA ALA A 7 -16.60 3.72 11.84
C ALA A 7 -17.51 3.12 10.75
N ASP A 8 -18.27 2.10 11.12
CA ASP A 8 -19.22 1.38 10.28
C ASP A 8 -20.49 2.19 9.95
N ARG A 9 -20.78 3.25 10.72
CA ARG A 9 -21.96 4.11 10.54
C ARG A 9 -21.69 5.26 9.57
N VAL A 10 -20.47 5.81 9.60
CA VAL A 10 -20.05 6.92 8.73
C VAL A 10 -19.88 6.47 7.28
N LEU A 11 -19.39 5.24 7.06
CA LEU A 11 -19.20 4.69 5.71
C LEU A 11 -20.52 4.39 4.97
N ARG A 12 -21.65 4.25 5.68
CA ARG A 12 -22.97 3.92 5.08
C ARG A 12 -23.76 5.13 4.57
N SER A 13 -23.46 6.36 5.01
CA SER A 13 -24.37 7.51 4.78
C SER A 13 -24.09 8.33 3.51
N ARG A 14 -23.01 8.06 2.77
CA ARG A 14 -22.63 8.82 1.55
C ARG A 14 -22.57 7.98 0.27
N GLY A 15 -23.68 7.29 0.01
CA GLY A 15 -24.23 7.12 -1.34
C GLY A 15 -23.33 6.63 -2.48
N ARG A 16 -23.54 5.35 -2.82
CA ARG A 16 -23.61 4.81 -4.20
C ARG A 16 -22.42 5.11 -5.13
N MET A 17 -21.42 4.23 -5.08
CA MET A 17 -20.83 3.70 -6.32
C MET A 17 -21.32 2.27 -6.47
N CYS A 18 -21.80 1.91 -7.66
CA CYS A 18 -22.10 0.53 -8.01
C CYS A 18 -20.85 -0.32 -7.76
N LEU A 19 -20.88 -1.16 -6.74
CA LEU A 19 -19.84 -2.16 -6.49
C LEU A 19 -20.52 -3.51 -6.56
N ASP A 20 -20.57 -4.09 -7.76
CA ASP A 20 -20.77 -5.53 -7.97
C ASP A 20 -19.55 -6.34 -7.47
N HIS A 21 -18.84 -5.82 -6.46
CA HIS A 21 -17.58 -6.34 -5.97
C HIS A 21 -17.57 -6.37 -4.45
N ASP A 22 -17.03 -7.46 -3.93
CA ASP A 22 -16.99 -7.77 -2.50
C ASP A 22 -16.27 -6.65 -1.72
N PRO A 23 -16.95 -5.98 -0.76
CA PRO A 23 -16.38 -4.90 0.02
C PRO A 23 -15.22 -5.36 0.91
N ASP A 24 -15.16 -6.65 1.29
CA ASP A 24 -14.03 -7.21 2.05
C ASP A 24 -12.79 -7.39 1.16
N VAL A 25 -12.98 -7.65 -0.13
CA VAL A 25 -11.90 -7.65 -1.13
C VAL A 25 -11.38 -6.23 -1.34
N LEU A 26 -12.27 -5.25 -1.49
CA LEU A 26 -11.85 -3.84 -1.59
C LEU A 26 -11.11 -3.39 -0.33
N ARG A 27 -11.58 -3.76 0.87
CA ARG A 27 -10.93 -3.42 2.13
C ARG A 27 -9.59 -4.12 2.30
N SER A 28 -9.49 -5.40 1.95
CA SER A 28 -8.23 -6.16 1.94
C SER A 28 -7.22 -5.60 0.94
N VAL A 29 -7.68 -5.21 -0.25
CA VAL A 29 -6.87 -4.55 -1.27
C VAL A 29 -6.48 -3.16 -0.79
N LEU A 30 -7.36 -2.38 -0.17
CA LEU A 30 -7.05 -1.07 0.39
C LEU A 30 -6.10 -1.14 1.59
N ASP A 31 -6.20 -2.14 2.46
CA ASP A 31 -5.25 -2.39 3.56
C ASP A 31 -3.87 -2.82 3.00
N ARG A 32 -3.84 -3.56 1.87
CA ARG A 32 -2.62 -3.92 1.14
C ARG A 32 -2.03 -2.78 0.32
N VAL A 33 -2.87 -1.91 -0.24
CA VAL A 33 -2.50 -0.71 -1.01
C VAL A 33 -2.10 0.43 -0.08
N ALA A 34 -2.65 0.48 1.14
CA ALA A 34 -2.26 1.37 2.22
C ALA A 34 -0.92 0.99 2.86
N ASP A 35 -0.45 -0.25 2.69
CA ASP A 35 0.92 -0.62 3.00
C ASP A 35 1.82 -0.08 1.88
N ARG A 36 2.28 1.17 2.05
CA ARG A 36 3.32 1.93 1.31
C ARG A 36 4.21 1.13 0.35
N TRP A 37 4.59 -0.07 0.77
CA TRP A 37 5.44 -1.02 0.04
C TRP A 37 4.82 -1.61 -1.22
N SER A 38 3.52 -1.94 -1.24
CA SER A 38 2.89 -2.58 -2.42
C SER A 38 3.06 -1.72 -3.67
N LEU A 39 2.86 -0.41 -3.52
CA LEU A 39 2.98 0.56 -4.61
C LEU A 39 4.42 0.74 -5.05
N ILE A 40 5.35 0.83 -4.09
CA ILE A 40 6.79 0.89 -4.37
C ILE A 40 7.23 -0.36 -5.13
N LEU A 41 6.81 -1.55 -4.71
CA LEU A 41 7.20 -2.80 -5.34
C LEU A 41 6.61 -2.96 -6.74
N ILE A 42 5.35 -2.59 -6.94
CA ILE A 42 4.74 -2.60 -8.29
C ILE A 42 5.49 -1.64 -9.20
N GLY A 43 5.79 -0.41 -8.75
CA GLY A 43 6.55 0.55 -9.54
C GLY A 43 7.96 0.05 -9.90
N LEU A 44 8.68 -0.52 -8.93
CA LEU A 44 10.02 -1.09 -9.17
C LEU A 44 10.00 -2.26 -10.16
N LEU A 45 8.95 -3.09 -10.10
CA LEU A 45 8.79 -4.27 -10.96
C LEU A 45 8.20 -3.95 -12.34
N ASP A 46 7.64 -2.76 -12.54
CA ASP A 46 7.15 -2.28 -13.83
C ASP A 46 8.29 -2.01 -14.80
N ASP A 47 9.42 -1.51 -14.29
CA ASP A 47 10.64 -1.29 -15.08
C ASP A 47 11.25 -2.60 -15.57
N LYS A 48 11.40 -3.59 -14.66
CA LYS A 48 12.01 -4.89 -14.98
C LYS A 48 11.75 -5.96 -13.91
N PRO A 49 11.89 -7.25 -14.27
CA PRO A 49 12.03 -8.33 -13.31
C PRO A 49 13.17 -8.07 -12.31
N MET A 50 12.96 -8.36 -11.03
CA MET A 50 13.97 -8.17 -9.99
C MET A 50 14.05 -9.33 -9.00
N ARG A 51 15.24 -9.61 -8.48
CA ARG A 51 15.46 -10.58 -7.39
C ARG A 51 15.05 -9.99 -6.05
N PHE A 52 14.80 -10.87 -5.07
CA PHE A 52 14.45 -10.46 -3.70
C PHE A 52 15.47 -9.50 -3.08
N THR A 53 16.76 -9.78 -3.24
CA THR A 53 17.84 -8.97 -2.68
C THR A 53 17.97 -7.61 -3.35
N GLU A 54 17.68 -7.54 -4.65
CA GLU A 54 17.63 -6.28 -5.38
C GLU A 54 16.46 -5.44 -4.90
N LEU A 55 15.26 -6.01 -4.80
CA LEU A 55 14.10 -5.32 -4.23
C LEU A 55 14.36 -4.81 -2.81
N LEU A 56 14.98 -5.62 -1.95
CA LEU A 56 15.33 -5.23 -0.59
C LEU A 56 16.32 -4.05 -0.53
N ARG A 57 17.24 -3.96 -1.50
CA ARG A 57 18.21 -2.86 -1.59
C ARG A 57 17.58 -1.60 -2.16
N THR A 58 16.69 -1.73 -3.14
CA THR A 58 16.12 -0.61 -3.87
C THR A 58 14.90 0.00 -3.18
N ALA A 59 14.17 -0.76 -2.36
CA ALA A 59 13.04 -0.25 -1.56
C ALA A 59 13.52 0.25 -0.18
N PRO A 60 13.70 1.56 0.04
CA PRO A 60 14.34 2.08 1.25
C PRO A 60 13.43 1.91 2.47
N GLY A 61 13.95 1.32 3.54
CA GLY A 61 13.23 1.17 4.82
C GLY A 61 12.28 -0.02 4.91
N ILE A 62 12.15 -0.83 3.85
CA ILE A 62 11.39 -2.09 3.95
C ILE A 62 12.23 -3.12 4.70
N SER A 63 11.63 -3.74 5.73
CA SER A 63 12.28 -4.88 6.37
C SER A 63 12.18 -6.12 5.48
N ARG A 64 13.14 -7.06 5.61
CA ARG A 64 13.10 -8.34 4.89
C ARG A 64 11.80 -9.10 5.14
N ARG A 65 11.31 -9.10 6.39
CA ARG A 65 10.02 -9.73 6.76
C ARG A 65 8.87 -9.09 5.99
N MET A 66 8.85 -7.76 5.94
CA MET A 66 7.77 -7.02 5.27
C MET A 66 7.80 -7.25 3.77
N LEU A 67 8.97 -7.18 3.12
CA LEU A 67 9.13 -7.49 1.70
C LEU A 67 8.58 -8.89 1.35
N SER A 68 8.88 -9.90 2.19
CA SER A 68 8.37 -11.25 1.98
C SER A 68 6.85 -11.36 2.14
N LEU A 69 6.26 -10.64 3.10
CA LEU A 69 4.80 -10.60 3.29
C LEU A 69 4.09 -9.87 2.15
N THR A 70 4.64 -8.74 1.70
CA THR A 70 4.09 -7.94 0.61
C THR A 70 4.17 -8.71 -0.71
N LEU A 71 5.32 -9.30 -1.06
CA LEU A 71 5.45 -10.10 -2.29
C LEU A 71 4.51 -11.31 -2.31
N ARG A 72 4.37 -12.04 -1.21
CA ARG A 72 3.39 -13.15 -1.12
C ARG A 72 1.96 -12.67 -1.30
N SER A 73 1.65 -11.49 -0.79
CA SER A 73 0.32 -10.90 -0.96
C SER A 73 0.07 -10.52 -2.41
N LEU A 74 1.00 -9.79 -3.03
CA LEU A 74 0.92 -9.40 -4.44
C LEU A 74 0.86 -10.63 -5.37
N GLU A 75 1.57 -11.71 -5.02
CA GLU A 75 1.52 -12.97 -5.76
C GLU A 75 0.16 -13.65 -5.62
N ARG A 76 -0.40 -13.73 -4.40
CA ARG A 76 -1.74 -14.28 -4.16
C ARG A 76 -2.82 -13.51 -4.94
N ASP A 77 -2.67 -12.19 -5.02
CA ASP A 77 -3.64 -11.31 -5.68
C ASP A 77 -3.44 -11.27 -7.21
N GLY A 78 -2.44 -11.98 -7.73
CA GLY A 78 -2.12 -12.04 -9.15
C GLY A 78 -1.50 -10.77 -9.73
N LEU A 79 -1.05 -9.83 -8.87
CA LEU A 79 -0.41 -8.58 -9.27
C LEU A 79 1.07 -8.78 -9.62
N VAL A 80 1.72 -9.73 -8.94
CA VAL A 80 3.12 -10.11 -9.17
C VAL A 80 3.18 -11.62 -9.43
N ARG A 81 4.14 -12.06 -10.23
CA ARG A 81 4.45 -13.48 -10.43
C ARG A 81 5.88 -13.76 -10.03
N ARG A 82 6.09 -14.90 -9.36
CA ARG A 82 7.41 -15.41 -9.00
C ARG A 82 7.91 -16.39 -10.07
N VAL A 83 9.10 -16.15 -10.61
CA VAL A 83 9.71 -16.96 -11.67
C VAL A 83 10.99 -17.59 -11.14
N ALA A 84 11.07 -18.92 -11.16
CA ALA A 84 12.26 -19.66 -10.81
C ALA A 84 13.00 -20.07 -12.09
N TYR A 85 14.29 -19.76 -12.17
CA TYR A 85 15.13 -20.13 -13.31
C TYR A 85 16.07 -21.27 -12.90
N PRO A 86 16.00 -22.43 -13.59
CA PRO A 86 16.81 -23.60 -13.29
C PRO A 86 18.21 -23.46 -13.92
N GLU A 87 18.97 -22.47 -13.47
CA GLU A 87 20.38 -22.26 -13.84
C GLU A 87 21.30 -22.50 -12.63
N ILE A 88 22.61 -22.51 -12.85
CA ILE A 88 23.60 -22.61 -11.78
C ILE A 88 24.34 -21.27 -11.66
N PRO A 89 24.23 -20.55 -10.52
CA PRO A 89 23.39 -20.83 -9.35
C PRO A 89 21.90 -20.52 -9.59
N PRO A 90 20.97 -21.27 -8.97
CA PRO A 90 19.53 -21.06 -9.18
C PRO A 90 19.11 -19.66 -8.76
N ARG A 91 18.32 -18.99 -9.62
CA ARG A 91 17.80 -17.64 -9.37
C ARG A 91 16.28 -17.60 -9.33
N VAL A 92 15.76 -16.65 -8.58
CA VAL A 92 14.33 -16.37 -8.48
C VAL A 92 14.12 -14.88 -8.69
N GLU A 93 13.20 -14.54 -9.59
CA GLU A 93 12.82 -13.17 -9.88
C GLU A 93 11.32 -12.98 -9.68
N TYR A 94 10.94 -11.73 -9.45
CA TYR A 94 9.57 -11.28 -9.33
C TYR A 94 9.28 -10.35 -10.50
N GLU A 95 8.07 -10.45 -11.05
CA GLU A 95 7.65 -9.68 -12.22
C GLU A 95 6.24 -9.17 -11.99
N VAL A 96 5.96 -7.92 -12.33
CA VAL A 96 4.59 -7.42 -12.33
C VAL A 96 3.82 -8.08 -13.50
N THR A 97 2.61 -8.54 -13.22
CA THR A 97 1.74 -9.14 -14.23
C THR A 97 1.04 -8.06 -15.06
N ALA A 98 0.38 -8.44 -16.16
CA ALA A 98 -0.47 -7.51 -16.90
C ALA A 98 -1.60 -6.93 -16.01
N PHE A 99 -2.17 -7.75 -15.12
CA PHE A 99 -3.15 -7.30 -14.13
C PHE A 99 -2.52 -6.32 -13.13
N GLY A 100 -1.33 -6.61 -12.62
CA GLY A 100 -0.57 -5.72 -11.75
C GLY A 100 -0.30 -4.35 -12.38
N ARG A 101 0.05 -4.32 -13.67
CA ARG A 101 0.24 -3.06 -14.42
C ARG A 101 -1.03 -2.25 -14.59
N SER A 102 -2.20 -2.90 -14.63
CA SER A 102 -3.48 -2.17 -14.68
C SER A 102 -3.74 -1.34 -13.41
N LEU A 103 -3.12 -1.74 -12.28
CA LEU A 103 -3.20 -1.01 -11.02
C LEU A 103 -2.34 0.28 -11.03
N SER A 104 -1.39 0.42 -11.96
CA SER A 104 -0.54 1.61 -12.06
C SER A 104 -1.36 2.90 -12.25
N GLY A 105 -2.49 2.85 -12.97
CA GLY A 105 -3.34 4.02 -13.19
C GLY A 105 -3.91 4.63 -11.89
N PRO A 106 -4.70 3.85 -11.11
CA PRO A 106 -5.20 4.29 -9.81
C PRO A 106 -4.10 4.74 -8.83
N VAL A 107 -2.98 4.02 -8.83
CA VAL A 107 -1.83 4.30 -7.97
C VAL A 107 -1.17 5.63 -8.31
N LEU A 108 -0.93 5.89 -9.60
CA LEU A 108 -0.39 7.14 -10.09
C LEU A 108 -1.34 8.31 -9.79
N ALA A 109 -2.65 8.10 -9.91
CA ALA A 109 -3.64 9.13 -9.56
C ALA A 109 -3.57 9.51 -8.08
N LEU A 110 -3.48 8.53 -7.18
CA LEU A 110 -3.33 8.76 -5.75
C LEU A 110 -1.99 9.42 -5.41
N ALA A 111 -0.90 8.97 -6.03
CA ALA A 111 0.42 9.55 -5.86
C ALA A 111 0.46 11.02 -6.28
N ARG A 112 -0.12 11.35 -7.44
CA ARG A 112 -0.25 12.73 -7.93
C ARG A 112 -1.04 13.60 -6.98
N TRP A 113 -2.24 13.16 -6.59
CA TRP A 113 -3.05 13.88 -5.62
C TRP A 113 -2.29 14.12 -4.29
N THR A 114 -1.56 13.11 -3.81
CA THR A 114 -0.75 13.24 -2.59
C THR A 114 0.36 14.26 -2.77
N ALA A 115 1.08 14.26 -3.90
CA ALA A 115 2.12 15.24 -4.20
C ALA A 115 1.55 16.67 -4.27
N ASP A 116 0.39 16.84 -4.90
CA ASP A 116 -0.28 18.14 -5.04
C ASP A 116 -0.76 18.68 -3.68
N ASN A 117 -1.10 17.80 -2.74
CA ASN A 117 -1.70 18.16 -1.45
C ASN A 117 -0.75 17.98 -0.24
N GLN A 118 0.51 17.60 -0.46
CA GLN A 118 1.43 17.22 0.61
C GLN A 118 1.66 18.32 1.67
N ASN A 119 1.67 19.59 1.26
CA ASN A 119 1.88 20.72 2.17
C ASN A 119 0.66 20.93 3.06
N THR A 120 -0.54 20.84 2.50
CA THR A 120 -1.81 20.90 3.24
C THR A 120 -1.90 19.77 4.25
N ILE A 121 -1.54 18.54 3.85
CA ILE A 121 -1.50 17.38 4.76
C ILE A 121 -0.52 17.62 5.92
N ARG A 122 0.68 18.13 5.64
CA ARG A 122 1.68 18.44 6.67
C ARG A 122 1.20 19.53 7.64
N ALA A 123 0.61 20.61 7.11
CA ALA A 123 0.08 21.70 7.92
C ALA A 123 -1.03 21.23 8.86
N ASN A 124 -1.98 20.42 8.36
CA ASN A 124 -3.05 19.86 9.18
C ASN A 124 -2.54 18.94 10.28
N ARG A 125 -1.51 18.11 9.99
CA ARG A 125 -0.87 17.27 11.01
C ARG A 125 -0.21 18.09 12.11
N HIS A 126 0.60 19.09 11.72
CA HIS A 126 1.24 19.98 12.68
C HIS A 126 0.22 20.72 13.56
N ALA A 127 -0.87 21.22 12.97
CA ALA A 127 -1.93 21.89 13.74
C ALA A 127 -2.60 20.95 14.74
N PHE A 128 -2.83 19.68 14.36
CA PHE A 128 -3.36 18.67 15.27
C PHE A 128 -2.38 18.34 16.39
N ASP A 129 -1.11 18.06 16.07
CA ASP A 129 -0.09 17.71 17.04
C ASP A 129 0.14 18.83 18.06
N VAL A 130 0.06 20.11 17.64
CA VAL A 130 0.12 21.27 18.54
C VAL A 130 -1.12 21.35 19.43
N ALA A 131 -2.31 21.10 18.89
CA ALA A 131 -3.54 21.14 19.69
C ALA A 131 -3.56 20.03 20.76
N THR A 132 -3.12 18.82 20.41
CA THR A 132 -3.09 17.69 21.35
C THR A 132 -1.89 17.74 22.30
N GLY A 133 -0.73 18.23 21.86
CA GLY A 133 0.44 18.41 22.72
C GLY A 133 0.29 19.55 23.75
N ALA A 134 -0.63 20.49 23.53
CA ALA A 134 -0.95 21.54 24.48
C ALA A 134 -1.87 21.06 25.63
N GLU A 135 -2.65 20.00 25.42
CA GLU A 135 -3.55 19.45 26.45
C GLU A 135 -2.79 18.66 27.54
N ASP A 136 -1.59 18.17 27.25
CA ASP A 136 -0.76 17.40 28.19
C ASP A 136 0.09 18.29 29.13
N ASP A 137 0.33 19.57 28.79
CA ASP A 137 1.20 20.49 29.56
C ASP A 137 0.42 21.34 30.60
N ASP A 138 -0.91 21.41 30.52
CA ASP A 138 -1.80 22.12 31.47
C ASP A 138 -2.27 21.24 32.65
N LEU A 139 -1.81 19.98 32.74
CA LEU A 139 -2.18 19.01 33.79
C LEU A 139 -1.02 18.60 34.72
N ASN A 140 0.12 19.29 34.69
CA ASN A 140 1.27 19.06 35.58
C ASN A 140 1.73 20.35 36.28
#